data_AF-A0A559JQ02-F1
#
_entry.id   AF-A0A559JQ02-F1
#
_cell.length_a   1.000
_cell.length_b   1.000
_cell.length_c   1.000
_cell.angle_alpha   90.00
_cell.angle_beta   90.00
_cell.angle_gamma   90.00
#
_symmetry.space_group_name_H-M   'P 1'
#
loop_
_entity.id
_entity.type
_entity.pdbx_description
1 polymer ?
#
loop_
_entity_poly.entity_id
_entity_poly.type
_entity_poly.pdbx_seq_one_letter_code
_entity_poly.pdbx_strand_id
1 'polypeptide(L)'
;MRDEHDRGGGRHRTEGRSGREGREHCGSHHGAHGAQTFRRARVLAFLEQLQGRRATLARQLGEPEFEAIKPVISGELKALEHVIEEYILLFDLQEVDQHRRED
;
A
#
# COMPACT_ATOMS: atom_id res chain seq x y z
N MET A 1 32.81 -2.86 -59.65
CA MET A 1 31.40 -2.85 -60.10
C MET A 1 30.99 -4.30 -60.32
N ARG A 2 30.17 -4.87 -59.42
CA ARG A 2 29.47 -6.15 -59.63
C ARG A 2 28.08 -6.01 -59.02
N ASP A 3 27.10 -6.15 -59.89
CA ASP A 3 25.67 -5.97 -59.71
C ASP A 3 25.02 -6.93 -58.71
N GLU A 4 24.01 -6.40 -58.02
CA GLU A 4 22.96 -7.11 -57.31
C GLU A 4 22.04 -7.87 -58.28
N HIS A 5 21.57 -9.05 -57.86
CA HIS A 5 20.27 -9.56 -58.27
C HIS A 5 19.57 -10.22 -57.08
N ASP A 6 18.54 -9.53 -56.61
CA ASP A 6 17.43 -10.00 -55.79
C ASP A 6 16.60 -11.08 -56.51
N ARG A 7 16.24 -12.16 -55.80
CA ARG A 7 15.03 -12.99 -56.01
C ARG A 7 14.66 -13.72 -54.72
N GLY A 8 13.57 -13.30 -54.09
CA GLY A 8 12.94 -13.98 -52.95
C GLY A 8 12.19 -15.27 -53.29
N GLY A 9 11.58 -15.86 -52.26
CA GLY A 9 10.54 -16.90 -52.39
C GLY A 9 10.63 -18.01 -51.33
N GLY A 10 9.79 -17.94 -50.28
CA GLY A 10 9.84 -18.79 -49.09
C GLY A 10 9.26 -20.21 -49.20
N ARG A 11 9.17 -20.90 -48.05
CA ARG A 11 8.09 -21.82 -47.63
C ARG A 11 8.38 -22.46 -46.26
N HIS A 12 7.32 -22.50 -45.45
CA HIS A 12 7.17 -23.19 -44.17
C HIS A 12 7.57 -24.68 -44.19
N ARG A 13 8.19 -25.15 -43.09
CA ARG A 13 7.95 -26.47 -42.49
C ARG A 13 8.45 -26.49 -41.04
N THR A 14 7.63 -26.02 -40.11
CA THR A 14 7.69 -26.44 -38.71
C THR A 14 6.83 -27.69 -38.58
N GLU A 15 7.46 -28.86 -38.72
CA GLU A 15 6.81 -30.14 -38.48
C GLU A 15 6.63 -30.33 -36.97
N GLY A 16 5.37 -30.39 -36.55
CA GLY A 16 4.99 -30.69 -35.19
C GLY A 16 5.34 -32.13 -34.81
N ARG A 17 5.87 -32.29 -33.60
CA ARG A 17 5.68 -33.50 -32.80
C ARG A 17 4.83 -33.14 -31.59
N SER A 18 3.55 -33.44 -31.69
CA SER A 18 2.60 -33.48 -30.58
C SER A 18 2.96 -34.65 -29.65
N GLY A 19 3.23 -34.35 -28.38
CA GLY A 19 3.60 -35.34 -27.37
C GLY A 19 3.36 -34.86 -25.95
N ARG A 20 2.08 -34.72 -25.61
CA ARG A 20 1.46 -34.95 -24.29
C ARG A 20 1.75 -34.01 -23.10
N GLU A 21 0.61 -33.66 -22.50
CA GLU A 21 0.36 -33.41 -21.07
C GLU A 21 0.57 -31.98 -20.57
N GLY A 22 -0.56 -31.29 -20.45
CA GLY A 22 -0.69 -30.00 -19.81
C GLY A 22 -0.21 -30.01 -18.37
N ARG A 23 0.43 -28.91 -18.00
CA ARG A 23 0.48 -28.44 -16.63
C ARG A 23 -0.06 -27.02 -16.62
N GLU A 24 -1.39 -26.99 -16.72
CA GLU A 24 -2.20 -25.91 -16.20
C GLU A 24 -2.03 -25.89 -14.67
N HIS A 25 -1.72 -24.71 -14.14
CA HIS A 25 -1.95 -24.25 -12.77
C HIS A 25 -1.36 -25.03 -11.57
N CYS A 26 -0.34 -24.44 -10.92
CA CYS A 26 -0.27 -24.18 -9.47
C CYS A 26 1.09 -23.56 -9.11
N GLY A 27 1.16 -22.26 -8.78
CA GLY A 27 1.10 -21.86 -7.39
C GLY A 27 2.13 -20.75 -7.08
N SER A 28 2.09 -19.65 -7.85
CA SER A 28 2.84 -18.42 -7.49
C SER A 28 2.04 -17.63 -6.43
N HIS A 29 1.85 -18.22 -5.25
CA HIS A 29 1.09 -17.61 -4.14
C HIS A 29 1.96 -17.27 -2.92
N HIS A 30 3.27 -17.48 -2.96
CA HIS A 30 4.15 -17.19 -1.82
C HIS A 30 4.67 -15.75 -1.75
N GLY A 31 4.53 -14.94 -2.81
CA GLY A 31 4.95 -13.53 -2.81
C GLY A 31 3.86 -12.54 -2.39
N ALA A 32 2.59 -12.87 -2.64
CA ALA A 32 1.46 -11.95 -2.41
C ALA A 32 1.18 -11.74 -0.92
N HIS A 33 1.17 -12.82 -0.11
CA HIS A 33 0.88 -12.73 1.32
C HIS A 33 1.96 -11.98 2.11
N GLY A 34 3.25 -12.17 1.80
CA GLY A 34 4.34 -11.45 2.47
C GLY A 34 4.39 -9.96 2.12
N ALA A 35 4.10 -9.59 0.87
CA ALA A 35 4.02 -8.19 0.47
C ALA A 35 2.80 -7.48 1.09
N GLN A 36 1.68 -8.20 1.26
CA GLN A 36 0.47 -7.66 1.87
C GLN A 36 0.64 -7.40 3.37
N THR A 37 1.32 -8.26 4.11
CA THR A 37 1.61 -8.07 5.54
C THR A 37 2.57 -6.90 5.79
N PHE A 38 3.57 -6.70 4.93
CA PHE A 38 4.47 -5.55 5.05
C PHE A 38 3.75 -4.23 4.81
N ARG A 39 2.92 -4.13 3.76
CA ARG A 39 2.11 -2.94 3.50
C ARG A 39 1.18 -2.64 4.66
N ARG A 40 0.49 -3.66 5.17
CA ARG A 40 -0.38 -3.52 6.34
C ARG A 40 0.38 -3.05 7.58
N ALA A 41 1.53 -3.63 7.87
CA ALA A 41 2.37 -3.22 9.00
C ALA A 41 2.82 -1.76 8.88
N ARG A 42 3.19 -1.31 7.68
CA ARG A 42 3.58 0.09 7.43
C ARG A 42 2.40 1.04 7.60
N VAL A 43 1.22 0.64 7.13
CA VAL A 43 0.00 1.42 7.27
C VAL A 43 -0.35 1.63 8.75
N LEU A 44 -0.28 0.57 9.56
CA LEU A 44 -0.53 0.63 11.00
C LEU A 44 0.53 1.44 11.74
N ALA A 45 1.81 1.27 11.42
CA ALA A 45 2.88 2.03 12.04
C ALA A 45 2.72 3.55 11.77
N PHE A 46 2.29 3.92 10.57
CA PHE A 46 2.00 5.31 10.26
C PHE A 46 0.78 5.84 11.04
N LEU A 47 -0.29 5.05 11.16
CA LEU A 47 -1.45 5.42 11.98
C LEU A 47 -1.04 5.63 13.45
N GLU A 48 -0.19 4.77 14.00
CA GLU A 48 0.36 4.92 15.35
C GLU A 48 1.15 6.23 15.51
N GLN A 49 1.95 6.61 14.50
CA GLN A 49 2.64 7.90 14.50
C GLN A 49 1.68 9.09 14.51
N LEU A 50 0.59 9.04 13.74
CA LEU A 50 -0.43 10.08 13.74
C LEU A 50 -1.13 10.19 15.11
N GLN A 51 -1.46 9.05 15.72
CA GLN A 51 -2.06 9.00 17.07
C GLN A 51 -1.11 9.58 18.14
N GLY A 52 0.20 9.31 18.05
CA GLY A 52 1.20 9.90 18.94
C GLY A 52 1.26 11.43 18.82
N ARG A 53 1.19 11.97 17.59
CA ARG A 53 1.13 13.42 17.34
C ARG A 53 -0.16 14.02 17.89
N ARG A 54 -1.30 13.36 17.68
CA ARG A 54 -2.61 13.77 18.20
C ARG A 54 -2.58 13.88 19.73
N ALA A 55 -2.04 12.86 20.41
CA ALA A 55 -1.90 12.85 21.85
C ALA A 55 -1.00 13.99 22.37
N THR A 56 0.07 14.29 21.62
CA THR A 56 0.98 15.41 21.95
C THR A 56 0.26 16.75 21.88
N LEU A 57 -0.43 17.04 20.77
CA LEU A 57 -1.20 18.28 20.59
C LEU A 57 -2.30 18.42 21.65
N ALA A 58 -3.01 17.32 21.96
CA ALA A 58 -4.03 17.30 23.01
C ALA A 58 -3.45 17.62 24.39
N ARG A 59 -2.24 17.11 24.71
CA ARG A 59 -1.54 17.44 25.96
C ARG A 59 -1.18 18.92 26.01
N GLN A 60 -0.63 19.47 24.93
CA GLN A 60 -0.24 20.88 24.86
C GLN A 60 -1.42 21.83 25.10
N LEU A 61 -2.65 21.47 24.71
CA LEU A 61 -3.84 22.27 25.02
C LEU A 61 -4.13 22.39 26.53
N GLY A 62 -3.65 21.46 27.35
CA GLY A 62 -3.78 21.50 28.80
C GLY A 62 -2.66 22.27 29.51
N GLU A 63 -1.58 22.64 28.80
CA GLU A 63 -0.41 23.25 29.41
C GLU A 63 -0.48 24.79 29.31
N PRO A 64 -0.22 25.52 30.42
CA PRO A 64 -0.39 26.97 30.46
C PRO A 64 0.61 27.73 29.57
N GLU A 65 1.75 27.10 29.27
CA GLU A 65 2.79 27.65 28.39
C GLU A 65 2.31 27.85 26.95
N PHE A 66 1.23 27.18 26.54
CA PHE A 66 0.67 27.28 25.19
C PHE A 66 -0.60 28.13 25.09
N GLU A 67 -1.05 28.81 26.16
CA GLU A 67 -2.27 29.63 26.15
C GLU A 67 -2.35 30.61 24.96
N ALA A 68 -1.24 31.31 24.68
CA ALA A 68 -1.17 32.29 23.60
C ALA A 68 -1.38 31.68 22.20
N ILE A 69 -1.14 30.38 22.04
CA ILE A 69 -1.22 29.67 20.75
C ILE A 69 -2.28 28.56 20.73
N LYS A 70 -3.11 28.44 21.76
CA LYS A 70 -4.20 27.43 21.82
C LYS A 70 -5.10 27.39 20.58
N PRO A 71 -5.49 28.51 19.96
CA PRO A 71 -6.29 28.48 18.73
C PRO A 71 -5.57 27.77 17.58
N VAL A 72 -4.25 27.94 17.47
CA VAL A 72 -3.43 27.29 16.45
C VAL A 72 -3.34 25.79 16.72
N ILE A 73 -2.98 25.40 17.95
CA ILE A 73 -2.88 23.98 18.35
C ILE A 73 -4.23 23.27 18.18
N SER A 74 -5.34 23.94 18.51
CA SER A 74 -6.68 23.40 18.32
C SER A 74 -7.01 23.18 16.84
N GLY A 75 -6.61 24.11 15.97
CA GLY A 75 -6.75 23.97 14.52
C GLY A 75 -5.93 22.82 13.96
N GLU A 76 -4.67 22.70 14.39
CA GLU A 76 -3.77 21.61 14.00
C GLU A 76 -4.28 20.24 14.48
N LEU A 77 -4.76 20.16 15.73
CA LEU A 77 -5.34 18.94 16.28
C LEU A 77 -6.53 18.48 15.44
N LYS A 78 -7.45 19.39 15.13
CA LYS A 78 -8.63 19.08 14.30
C LYS A 78 -8.24 18.65 12.89
N ALA A 79 -7.26 19.31 12.27
CA ALA A 79 -6.77 18.91 10.95
C ALA A 79 -6.15 17.51 10.98
N LEU A 80 -5.39 17.19 12.02
CA LEU A 80 -4.79 15.87 12.20
C LEU A 80 -5.85 14.78 12.45
N GLU A 81 -6.90 15.09 13.23
CA GLU A 81 -8.03 14.19 13.45
C GLU A 81 -8.75 13.85 12.13
N HIS A 82 -9.03 14.84 11.28
CA HIS A 82 -9.60 14.59 9.95
C HIS A 82 -8.70 13.71 9.08
N VAL A 83 -7.38 13.96 9.06
CA VAL A 83 -6.43 13.13 8.30
C VAL A 83 -6.41 11.69 8.81
N ILE A 84 -6.50 11.48 10.13
CA ILE A 84 -6.59 10.15 10.74
C ILE A 84 -7.86 9.42 10.27
N GLU A 85 -9.01 10.10 10.29
CA GLU A 85 -10.29 9.55 9.84
C GLU A 85 -10.26 9.16 8.35
N GLU A 86 -9.78 10.06 7.49
CA GLU A 86 -9.59 9.81 6.06
C GLU A 86 -8.63 8.63 5.82
N TYR A 87 -7.56 8.55 6.60
CA TYR A 87 -6.58 7.47 6.48
C TYR A 87 -7.15 6.12 6.89
N ILE A 88 -7.94 6.07 7.96
CA ILE A 88 -8.63 4.85 8.41
C ILE A 88 -9.60 4.37 7.33
N LEU A 89 -10.38 5.28 6.75
CA LEU A 89 -11.32 4.97 5.67
C LEU A 89 -10.60 4.49 4.40
N LEU A 90 -9.52 5.18 4.00
CA LEU A 90 -8.75 4.86 2.80
C LEU A 90 -8.14 3.44 2.85
N PHE A 91 -7.74 2.99 4.03
CA PHE A 91 -7.11 1.69 4.24
C PHE A 91 -8.01 0.65 4.91
N ASP A 92 -9.30 0.95 5.07
CA ASP A 92 -10.30 0.09 5.71
C ASP A 92 -9.84 -0.50 7.05
N LEU A 93 -9.34 0.37 7.94
CA LEU A 93 -8.70 -0.05 9.20
C LEU A 93 -9.69 -0.25 10.36
N GLN A 94 -10.99 -0.19 10.11
CA GLN A 94 -12.02 -0.24 11.16
C GLN A 94 -12.08 -1.58 11.91
N GLU A 95 -11.59 -2.67 11.32
CA GLU A 95 -11.50 -3.98 11.98
C GLU A 95 -10.40 -4.06 13.05
N VAL A 96 -9.38 -3.20 12.98
CA VAL A 96 -8.21 -3.24 13.88
C VAL A 96 -8.52 -2.61 15.24
N ASP A 97 -9.38 -1.60 15.24
CA ASP A 97 -9.83 -0.90 16.44
C ASP A 97 -10.76 -1.75 17.31
N GLN A 98 -11.45 -2.73 16.71
CA GLN A 98 -12.35 -3.65 17.41
C GLN A 98 -11.57 -4.72 18.18
N HIS A 99 -10.52 -5.29 17.57
CA HIS A 99 -9.70 -6.32 18.20
C HIS A 99 -8.79 -5.82 19.34
N ARG A 100 -8.41 -4.52 19.37
CA ARG A 100 -7.57 -3.95 20.45
C ARG A 100 -8.35 -3.66 21.75
N ARG A 101 -9.69 -3.61 21.72
CA ARG A 101 -10.51 -3.29 22.90
C ARG A 101 -10.98 -4.52 23.68
N GLU A 102 -10.70 -5.73 23.18
CA GLU A 102 -11.15 -7.00 23.77
C GLU A 102 -10.04 -7.80 24.47
N ASP A 103 -8.82 -7.25 24.58
CA ASP A 103 -7.68 -7.86 25.28
C ASP A 103 -7.31 -7.12 26.58
#